data_AF-A0A7J3ZAJ5-F1
#
_entry.id   AF-A0A7J3ZAJ5-F1
#
_cell.length_a   1.000
_cell.length_b   1.000
_cell.length_c   1.000
_cell.angle_alpha   90.00
_cell.angle_beta   90.00
_cell.angle_gamma   90.00
#
_symmetry.space_group_name_H-M   'P 1'
#
loop_
_entity.id
_entity.type
_entity.pdbx_description
1 polymer ?
#
loop_
_entity_poly.entity_id
_entity_poly.type
_entity_poly.pdbx_seq_one_letter_code
_entity_poly.pdbx_strand_id
1 'polypeptide(L)'
;MGLTIGGFLIGFCACLLIFSLGGLYGSYTAYYGAMSWVDEVVMIYNISHSDPYVKSLNVMRNISAILNPINSILRILPGVDQGVEDALKQLSYISTVSSYMESIQAASERAIRGIALLEILAWIFMALSLVAVAMIVVGFTVVRKGARGPAV
;
A
#
# COMPACT_ATOMS: atom_id res chain seq x y z
N MET A 1 -46.06 -1.34 -2.62
CA MET A 1 -44.71 -0.74 -2.54
C MET A 1 -43.83 -1.35 -1.46
N GLY A 2 -44.33 -1.65 -0.25
CA GLY A 2 -43.50 -2.24 0.82
C GLY A 2 -42.82 -3.58 0.47
N LEU A 3 -43.49 -4.46 -0.29
CA LEU A 3 -42.95 -5.76 -0.67
C LEU A 3 -41.74 -5.65 -1.64
N THR A 4 -41.82 -4.76 -2.62
CA THR A 4 -40.75 -4.55 -3.62
C THR A 4 -39.53 -3.85 -3.02
N ILE A 5 -39.76 -2.85 -2.17
CA ILE A 5 -38.67 -2.14 -1.47
C ILE A 5 -37.99 -3.06 -0.46
N GLY A 6 -38.75 -3.85 0.31
CA GLY A 6 -38.20 -4.79 1.28
C GLY A 6 -37.41 -5.93 0.63
N GLY A 7 -37.92 -6.49 -0.48
CA GLY A 7 -37.20 -7.52 -1.26
C GLY A 7 -35.90 -7.00 -1.88
N PHE A 8 -35.91 -5.78 -2.44
CA PHE A 8 -34.70 -5.13 -2.93
C PHE A 8 -33.66 -4.90 -1.83
N LEU A 9 -34.10 -4.41 -0.66
CA LEU A 9 -33.21 -4.20 0.49
C LEU A 9 -32.53 -5.49 0.94
N ILE A 10 -33.29 -6.59 1.04
CA ILE A 10 -32.76 -7.89 1.45
C ILE A 10 -31.74 -8.40 0.42
N GLY A 11 -32.08 -8.36 -0.87
CA GLY A 11 -31.20 -8.85 -1.94
C GLY A 11 -29.90 -8.04 -2.04
N PHE A 12 -30.00 -6.71 -2.08
CA PHE A 12 -28.84 -5.83 -2.13
C PHE A 12 -27.93 -6.00 -0.90
N CYS A 13 -28.51 -6.02 0.30
CA CYS A 13 -27.73 -6.18 1.52
C CYS A 13 -27.18 -7.59 1.68
N ALA A 14 -27.81 -8.63 1.13
CA ALA A 14 -27.23 -9.98 1.08
C ALA A 14 -25.97 -10.01 0.20
N CYS A 15 -25.98 -9.36 -0.97
CA CYS A 15 -24.79 -9.22 -1.80
C CYS A 15 -23.68 -8.42 -1.09
N LEU A 16 -24.05 -7.32 -0.42
CA LEU A 16 -23.11 -6.51 0.36
C LEU A 16 -22.50 -7.32 1.51
N LEU A 17 -23.30 -8.18 2.16
CA LEU A 17 -22.86 -9.05 3.23
C LEU A 17 -21.84 -10.08 2.73
N ILE A 18 -22.10 -10.75 1.60
CA ILE A 18 -21.16 -11.69 0.98
C ILE A 18 -19.83 -10.99 0.66
N PHE A 19 -19.89 -9.82 0.02
CA PHE A 19 -18.69 -9.04 -0.28
C PHE A 19 -17.93 -8.64 0.98
N SER A 20 -18.64 -8.18 2.01
CA SER A 20 -18.02 -7.78 3.28
C SER A 20 -17.36 -8.95 4.01
N LEU A 21 -17.96 -10.14 4.00
CA LEU A 21 -17.38 -11.35 4.59
C LEU A 21 -16.14 -11.79 3.82
N GLY A 22 -16.18 -11.75 2.48
CA GLY A 22 -15.00 -12.04 1.65
C GLY A 22 -13.87 -11.05 1.91
N GLY A 23 -14.17 -9.76 2.02
CA GLY A 23 -13.22 -8.72 2.39
C GLY A 23 -12.67 -8.88 3.80
N LEU A 24 -13.50 -9.28 4.77
CA LEU A 24 -13.08 -9.56 6.14
C LEU A 24 -12.11 -10.76 6.19
N TYR A 25 -12.44 -11.85 5.50
CA TYR A 25 -11.57 -13.02 5.41
C TYR A 25 -10.25 -12.70 4.69
N GLY A 26 -10.30 -11.98 3.58
CA GLY A 26 -9.12 -11.56 2.83
C GLY A 26 -8.21 -10.61 3.61
N SER A 27 -8.79 -9.63 4.30
CA SER A 27 -8.03 -8.70 5.16
C SER A 27 -7.42 -9.42 6.35
N TYR A 28 -8.14 -10.34 6.99
CA TYR A 28 -7.62 -11.14 8.09
C TYR A 28 -6.44 -12.02 7.64
N THR A 29 -6.59 -12.78 6.56
CA THR A 29 -5.50 -13.64 6.04
C THR A 29 -4.28 -12.82 5.59
N ALA A 30 -4.50 -11.69 4.93
CA ALA A 30 -3.42 -10.77 4.57
C ALA A 30 -2.72 -10.16 5.79
N TYR A 31 -3.45 -9.79 6.83
CA TYR A 31 -2.90 -9.24 8.07
C TYR A 31 -1.99 -10.25 8.78
N TYR A 32 -2.47 -11.48 9.01
CA TYR A 32 -1.65 -12.52 9.65
C TYR A 32 -0.47 -12.97 8.78
N GLY A 33 -0.63 -12.97 7.45
CA GLY A 33 0.49 -13.19 6.54
C GLY A 33 1.54 -12.08 6.65
N ALA A 34 1.12 -10.82 6.63
CA ALA A 34 2.01 -9.67 6.77
C ALA A 34 2.74 -9.66 8.11
N MET A 35 2.07 -10.08 9.20
CA MET A 35 2.64 -10.09 10.56
C MET A 35 3.94 -10.89 10.67
N SER A 36 4.13 -11.90 9.80
CA SER A 36 5.38 -12.66 9.76
C SER A 36 6.59 -11.84 9.28
N TRP A 37 6.38 -10.75 8.52
CA TRP A 37 7.44 -9.92 7.94
C TRP A 37 7.45 -8.49 8.52
N VAL A 38 6.53 -8.16 9.44
CA VAL A 38 6.42 -6.80 10.02
C VAL A 38 7.71 -6.37 10.69
N ASP A 39 8.33 -7.23 11.49
CA ASP A 39 9.56 -6.90 12.22
C ASP A 39 10.72 -6.57 11.27
N GLU A 40 10.83 -7.31 10.16
CA GLU A 40 11.84 -7.06 9.12
C GLU A 40 11.57 -5.73 8.41
N VAL A 41 10.32 -5.43 8.07
CA VAL A 41 9.92 -4.17 7.45
C VAL A 41 10.24 -2.98 8.36
N VAL A 42 9.92 -3.09 9.65
CA VAL A 42 10.21 -2.05 10.66
C VAL A 42 11.73 -1.88 10.83
N MET A 43 12.49 -2.97 10.85
CA MET A 43 13.95 -2.91 10.90
C MET A 43 14.52 -2.18 9.68
N ILE A 44 14.09 -2.52 8.46
CA ILE A 44 14.53 -1.86 7.22
C ILE A 44 14.18 -0.38 7.23
N TYR A 45 12.97 -0.03 7.67
CA TYR A 45 12.54 1.35 7.81
C TYR A 45 13.43 2.14 8.78
N ASN A 46 13.71 1.57 9.97
CA ASN A 46 14.58 2.21 10.95
C ASN A 46 16.00 2.41 10.43
N ILE A 47 16.54 1.45 9.69
CA ILE A 47 17.85 1.56 9.06
C ILE A 47 17.83 2.66 7.97
N SER A 48 16.84 2.63 7.08
CA SER A 48 16.74 3.57 5.95
C SER A 48 16.44 5.01 6.38
N HIS A 49 15.91 5.21 7.59
CA HIS A 49 15.64 6.52 8.19
C HIS A 49 16.68 6.94 9.24
N SER A 50 17.69 6.10 9.49
CA SER A 50 18.74 6.43 10.44
C SER A 50 19.62 7.58 9.94
N ASP A 51 20.11 8.41 10.86
CA ASP A 51 21.06 9.48 10.58
C ASP A 51 22.26 9.07 9.70
N PRO A 52 22.95 7.93 9.95
CA PRO A 52 24.07 7.53 9.09
C PRO A 52 23.63 7.18 7.67
N TYR A 53 22.44 6.61 7.50
CA TYR A 53 21.90 6.27 6.17
C TYR A 53 21.55 7.53 5.38
N VAL A 54 20.80 8.46 5.98
CA VAL A 54 20.40 9.72 5.34
C VAL A 54 21.62 10.59 5.01
N LYS A 55 22.61 10.64 5.90
CA LYS A 55 23.88 11.34 5.64
C LYS A 55 24.63 10.71 4.47
N SER A 56 24.73 9.39 4.43
CA SER A 56 25.39 8.67 3.33
C SER A 56 24.69 8.90 2.00
N LEU A 57 23.35 8.84 1.99
CA LEU A 57 22.54 9.13 0.81
C LEU A 57 22.78 10.57 0.30
N ASN A 58 22.77 11.55 1.19
CA ASN A 58 23.02 12.95 0.83
C ASN A 58 24.45 13.16 0.28
N VAL A 59 25.45 12.53 0.89
CA VAL A 59 26.83 12.57 0.39
C VAL A 59 26.92 11.97 -0.99
N MET A 60 26.33 10.78 -1.22
CA MET A 60 26.35 10.13 -2.53
C MET A 60 25.60 10.95 -3.59
N ARG A 61 24.44 11.53 -3.25
CA ARG A 61 23.71 12.46 -4.13
C ARG A 61 24.56 13.67 -4.52
N ASN A 62 25.20 14.31 -3.55
CA ASN A 62 26.05 15.47 -3.80
C ASN A 62 27.25 15.11 -4.67
N ILE A 63 27.88 13.97 -4.39
CA ILE A 63 28.99 13.44 -5.19
C ILE A 63 28.52 13.16 -6.63
N SER A 64 27.40 12.47 -6.81
CA SER A 64 26.83 12.20 -8.15
C SER A 64 26.44 13.48 -8.90
N ALA A 65 25.88 14.48 -8.22
CA ALA A 65 25.52 15.76 -8.81
C ALA A 65 26.74 16.53 -9.34
N ILE A 66 27.88 16.43 -8.65
CA ILE A 66 29.15 17.03 -9.09
C ILE A 66 29.80 16.21 -10.21
N LEU A 67 29.76 14.88 -10.11
CA LEU A 67 30.45 13.98 -11.03
C LEU A 67 29.75 13.80 -12.37
N ASN A 68 28.42 13.86 -12.44
CA ASN A 68 27.68 13.69 -13.70
C ASN A 68 28.05 14.75 -14.76
N PRO A 69 28.13 16.06 -14.43
CA PRO A 69 28.68 17.06 -15.33
C PRO A 69 30.12 16.77 -15.75
N ILE A 70 30.98 16.38 -14.80
CA ILE A 70 32.40 16.08 -15.08
C ILE A 70 32.54 14.90 -16.04
N ASN A 71 31.76 13.83 -15.85
CA ASN A 71 31.70 12.67 -16.75
C ASN A 71 31.24 13.08 -18.17
N SER A 72 30.22 13.93 -18.26
CA SER A 72 29.71 14.42 -19.55
C SER A 72 30.76 15.24 -20.31
N ILE A 73 31.56 16.05 -19.61
CA ILE A 73 32.64 16.84 -20.21
C ILE A 73 33.81 15.95 -20.63
N LEU A 74 34.24 15.04 -19.77
CA LEU A 74 35.37 14.15 -20.04
C LEU A 74 35.10 13.26 -21.25
N ARG A 75 33.89 12.69 -21.41
CA ARG A 75 33.54 11.87 -22.58
C ARG A 75 33.62 12.58 -23.93
N ILE A 76 33.60 13.92 -23.95
CA ILE A 76 33.64 14.73 -25.17
C ILE A 76 35.08 15.11 -25.57
N LEU A 77 36.04 15.00 -24.65
CA LEU A 77 37.44 15.31 -24.93
C LEU A 77 38.10 14.21 -25.78
N PRO A 78 38.73 14.54 -26.93
CA PRO A 78 39.51 13.57 -27.69
C PRO A 78 40.78 13.19 -26.92
N GLY A 79 41.05 11.89 -26.76
CA GLY A 79 42.25 11.37 -26.09
C GLY A 79 42.04 10.88 -24.65
N VAL A 80 40.79 10.63 -24.23
CA VAL A 80 40.51 10.00 -22.93
C VAL A 80 41.01 8.55 -22.94
N ASP A 81 42.00 8.29 -22.08
CA ASP A 81 42.60 6.97 -21.89
C ASP A 81 41.60 5.97 -21.26
N GLN A 82 41.77 4.67 -21.54
CA GLN A 82 40.89 3.61 -21.00
C GLN A 82 40.75 3.66 -19.46
N GLY A 83 41.81 4.08 -18.75
CA GLY A 83 41.78 4.21 -17.29
C GLY A 83 40.82 5.29 -16.77
N VAL A 84 40.56 6.35 -17.56
CA VAL A 84 39.57 7.38 -17.21
C VAL A 84 38.15 6.86 -17.49
N GLU A 85 37.95 6.10 -18.55
CA GLU A 85 36.65 5.49 -18.85
C GLU A 85 36.22 4.47 -17.79
N ASP A 86 37.16 3.66 -17.28
CA ASP A 86 36.90 2.73 -16.17
C ASP A 86 36.61 3.46 -14.84
N ALA A 87 37.33 4.55 -14.56
CA ALA A 87 37.01 5.41 -13.41
C ALA A 87 35.61 6.04 -13.54
N LEU A 88 35.22 6.49 -14.74
CA LEU A 88 33.89 7.03 -15.02
C LEU A 88 32.79 5.97 -14.86
N LYS A 89 33.04 4.70 -15.23
CA LYS A 89 32.14 3.59 -14.92
C LYS A 89 32.00 3.39 -13.42
N GLN A 90 33.10 3.37 -12.66
CA GLN A 90 33.07 3.27 -11.20
C GLN A 90 32.24 4.38 -10.54
N LEU A 91 32.34 5.61 -11.05
CA LEU A 91 31.56 6.76 -10.56
C LEU A 91 30.07 6.64 -10.86
N SER A 92 29.68 5.96 -11.95
CA SER A 92 28.26 5.69 -12.26
C SER A 92 27.61 4.73 -11.26
N TYR A 93 28.40 3.87 -10.59
CA TYR A 93 27.90 3.04 -9.49
C TYR A 93 27.49 3.88 -8.28
N ILE A 94 28.15 5.02 -8.00
CA ILE A 94 27.76 5.89 -6.88
C ILE A 94 26.35 6.45 -7.10
N SER A 95 26.06 6.90 -8.33
CA SER A 95 24.71 7.36 -8.70
C SER A 95 23.69 6.23 -8.57
N THR A 96 24.05 5.03 -9.02
CA THR A 96 23.19 3.84 -8.95
C THR A 96 22.90 3.45 -7.49
N VAL A 97 23.91 3.43 -6.63
CA VAL A 97 23.77 3.11 -5.20
C VAL A 97 22.88 4.13 -4.51
N SER A 98 23.06 5.44 -4.77
CA SER A 98 22.19 6.47 -4.22
C SER A 98 20.72 6.26 -4.62
N SER A 99 20.47 5.91 -5.88
CA SER A 99 19.11 5.63 -6.37
C SER A 99 18.48 4.39 -5.72
N TYR A 100 19.29 3.36 -5.43
CA TYR A 100 18.82 2.20 -4.68
C TYR A 100 18.55 2.52 -3.22
N MET A 101 19.35 3.37 -2.60
CA MET A 101 19.09 3.78 -1.23
C MET A 101 17.77 4.57 -1.11
N GLU A 102 17.50 5.46 -2.06
CA GLU A 102 16.21 6.17 -2.12
C GLU A 102 15.04 5.23 -2.34
N SER A 103 15.19 4.27 -3.25
CA SER A 103 14.11 3.34 -3.55
C SER A 103 13.81 2.41 -2.38
N ILE A 104 14.83 1.98 -1.62
CA ILE A 104 14.67 1.23 -0.37
C ILE A 104 13.95 2.06 0.68
N GLN A 105 14.34 3.33 0.87
CA GLN A 105 13.68 4.23 1.81
C GLN A 105 12.19 4.40 1.45
N ALA A 106 11.88 4.73 0.20
CA ALA A 106 10.51 4.88 -0.27
C ALA A 106 9.69 3.57 -0.22
N ALA A 107 10.31 2.43 -0.53
CA ALA A 107 9.67 1.12 -0.42
C ALA A 107 9.32 0.78 1.03
N SER A 108 10.24 1.04 1.96
CA SER A 108 10.00 0.82 3.39
C SER A 108 8.86 1.68 3.94
N GLU A 109 8.75 2.94 3.52
CA GLU A 109 7.60 3.80 3.85
C GLU A 109 6.27 3.23 3.33
N ARG A 110 6.25 2.80 2.06
CA ARG A 110 5.04 2.21 1.45
C ARG A 110 4.63 0.92 2.15
N ALA A 111 5.61 0.10 2.54
CA ALA A 111 5.37 -1.15 3.27
C ALA A 111 4.74 -0.88 4.64
N ILE A 112 5.28 0.07 5.43
CA ILE A 112 4.68 0.47 6.71
C ILE A 112 3.26 0.99 6.53
N ARG A 113 3.02 1.87 5.55
CA ARG A 113 1.67 2.38 5.27
C ARG A 113 0.72 1.26 4.85
N GLY A 114 1.20 0.29 4.06
CA GLY A 114 0.43 -0.88 3.64
C GLY A 114 0.01 -1.76 4.82
N ILE A 115 0.93 -2.02 5.76
CA ILE A 115 0.65 -2.77 6.99
C ILE A 115 -0.41 -2.03 7.83
N ALA A 116 -0.26 -0.71 8.01
CA ALA A 116 -1.23 0.09 8.74
C ALA A 116 -2.63 0.09 8.09
N LEU A 117 -2.71 0.05 6.75
CA LEU A 117 -3.99 -0.04 6.04
C LEU A 117 -4.68 -1.39 6.24
N LEU A 118 -3.92 -2.49 6.34
CA LEU A 118 -4.48 -3.83 6.56
C LEU A 118 -5.22 -3.91 7.91
N GLU A 119 -4.70 -3.27 8.94
CA GLU A 119 -5.33 -3.21 10.27
C GLU A 119 -6.70 -2.51 10.20
N ILE A 120 -6.80 -1.42 9.44
CA ILE A 120 -8.04 -0.64 9.31
C ILE A 120 -9.08 -1.36 8.42
N LEU A 121 -8.61 -2.08 7.39
CA LEU A 121 -9.49 -2.74 6.41
C LEU A 121 -10.43 -3.76 7.07
N ALA A 122 -9.93 -4.51 8.06
CA ALA A 122 -10.73 -5.48 8.81
C ALA A 122 -11.91 -4.79 9.54
N TRP A 123 -11.66 -3.64 10.18
CA TRP A 123 -12.70 -2.86 10.85
C TRP A 123 -13.75 -2.30 9.88
N ILE A 124 -13.32 -1.85 8.70
CA ILE A 124 -14.23 -1.37 7.65
C ILE A 124 -15.17 -2.50 7.21
N PHE A 125 -14.63 -3.68 6.91
CA PHE A 125 -15.45 -4.82 6.48
C PHE A 125 -16.35 -5.33 7.62
N MET A 126 -15.90 -5.28 8.87
CA MET A 126 -16.73 -5.61 10.02
C MET A 126 -17.92 -4.65 10.15
N ALA A 127 -17.69 -3.33 10.06
CA ALA A 127 -18.74 -2.33 10.11
C ALA A 127 -19.76 -2.50 8.96
N LEU A 128 -19.27 -2.75 7.74
CA LEU A 128 -20.12 -3.02 6.57
C LEU A 128 -20.99 -4.25 6.77
N SER A 129 -20.45 -5.32 7.34
CA SER A 129 -21.20 -6.54 7.62
C SER A 129 -22.34 -6.29 8.63
N LEU A 130 -22.09 -5.48 9.66
CA LEU A 130 -23.07 -5.15 10.69
C LEU A 130 -24.22 -4.31 10.11
N VAL A 131 -23.89 -3.32 9.28
CA VAL A 131 -24.89 -2.53 8.54
C VAL A 131 -25.71 -3.40 7.60
N ALA A 132 -25.08 -4.33 6.88
CA ALA A 132 -25.77 -5.25 6.00
C ALA A 132 -26.79 -6.11 6.75
N VAL A 133 -26.39 -6.70 7.90
CA VAL A 133 -27.28 -7.49 8.75
C VAL A 133 -28.46 -6.66 9.26
N ALA A 134 -28.19 -5.46 9.79
CA ALA A 134 -29.24 -4.57 10.29
C ALA A 134 -30.26 -4.22 9.20
N MET A 135 -29.79 -3.93 7.98
CA MET A 135 -30.65 -3.61 6.85
C MET A 135 -31.44 -4.82 6.35
N ILE A 136 -30.86 -6.02 6.36
CA ILE A 136 -31.61 -7.25 6.05
C ILE A 136 -32.76 -7.45 7.05
N VAL A 137 -32.52 -7.24 8.35
CA VAL A 137 -33.56 -7.32 9.39
C VAL A 137 -34.66 -6.30 9.14
N VAL A 138 -34.31 -5.05 8.83
CA VAL A 138 -35.28 -4.00 8.48
C VAL A 138 -36.07 -4.40 7.24
N GLY A 139 -35.42 -4.84 6.17
CA GLY A 139 -36.06 -5.33 4.95
C GLY A 139 -37.06 -6.46 5.25
N PHE A 140 -36.69 -7.43 6.08
CA PHE A 140 -37.57 -8.51 6.53
C PHE A 140 -38.79 -7.99 7.28
N THR A 141 -38.63 -7.03 8.19
CA THR A 141 -39.76 -6.44 8.92
C THR A 141 -40.71 -5.68 8.00
N VAL A 142 -40.18 -4.98 6.98
CA VAL A 142 -40.97 -4.25 5.99
C VAL A 142 -41.77 -5.21 5.10
N VAL A 143 -41.14 -6.29 4.61
CA VAL A 143 -41.84 -7.34 3.85
C VAL A 143 -42.94 -7.98 4.71
N ARG A 144 -42.65 -8.32 5.98
CA ARG A 144 -43.61 -8.94 6.89
C ARG A 144 -44.79 -8.04 7.22
N LYS A 145 -44.57 -6.73 7.42
CA LYS A 145 -45.65 -5.75 7.63
C LYS A 145 -46.46 -5.51 6.36
N GLY A 146 -45.81 -5.46 5.19
CA GLY A 146 -46.49 -5.32 3.90
C GLY A 146 -47.30 -6.55 3.46
N ALA A 147 -46.86 -7.76 3.85
CA ALA A 147 -47.58 -9.01 3.61
C ALA A 147 -48.81 -9.18 4.54
N ARG A 148 -48.78 -8.54 5.72
CA ARG A 148 -49.93 -8.45 6.65
C ARG A 148 -50.81 -7.24 6.36
N GLY A 149 -51.07 -6.93 5.08
CA GLY A 149 -51.95 -5.83 4.65
C GLY A 149 -53.26 -5.81 5.46
N PRO A 150 -53.92 -4.63 5.59
CA PRO A 150 -54.93 -4.37 6.61
C PRO A 150 -55.98 -5.48 6.59
N ALA A 151 -56.26 -6.03 7.77
CA ALA A 151 -57.39 -6.92 7.96
C ALA A 151 -58.65 -6.16 7.49
N VAL A 152 -59.14 -6.53 6.31
CA VAL A 152 -60.50 -6.25 5.86
C VAL A 152 -61.26 -7.56 6.00
#